data_AF-A0A954GTX8-F1
#
_entry.id   AF-A0A954GTX8-F1
#
_cell.length_a   1.000
_cell.length_b   1.000
_cell.length_c   1.000
_cell.angle_alpha   90.00
_cell.angle_beta   90.00
_cell.angle_gamma   90.00
#
_symmetry.space_group_name_H-M   'P 1'
#
loop_
_entity.id
_entity.type
_entity.pdbx_description
1 polymer ?
#
loop_
_entity_poly.entity_id
_entity_poly.type
_entity_poly.pdbx_seq_one_letter_code
_entity_poly.pdbx_strand_id
1 'polypeptide(L)'
;LGAGFFGGEGFILQKLEGDGMAFVHAGGTIIQRQLRGETLRVDTGCLVAFTPGITYDIQRAGNLKSMIFGGEGLFLATVSGHGTVLMQSLPFSRMADRMVRSAPSAGGRSVGEGSVLGGLGNLFGD
;
A
#
# COMPACT_ATOMS: atom_id res chain seq x y z
N LEU A 1 -10.54 -7.28 10.32
CA LEU A 1 -9.65 -6.12 10.14
C LEU A 1 -8.84 -6.34 8.85
N GLY A 2 -9.57 -6.38 7.74
CA GLY A 2 -9.06 -6.87 6.47
C GLY A 2 -9.54 -5.96 5.36
N ALA A 3 -8.58 -5.48 4.59
CA ALA A 3 -8.62 -4.81 3.30
C ALA A 3 -7.31 -4.03 3.25
N GLY A 4 -6.54 -4.15 2.16
CA GLY A 4 -5.33 -3.33 1.99
C GLY A 4 -5.64 -1.84 2.23
N PHE A 5 -4.63 -1.07 2.60
CA PHE A 5 -4.75 0.34 2.96
C PHE A 5 -5.12 1.22 1.73
N PHE A 6 -6.35 1.06 1.27
CA PHE A 6 -7.00 1.78 0.17
C PHE A 6 -8.39 2.28 0.65
N GLY A 7 -8.46 2.81 1.87
CA GLY A 7 -9.72 3.30 2.46
C GLY A 7 -10.75 2.23 2.81
N GLY A 8 -10.39 0.94 2.77
CA GLY A 8 -11.30 -0.18 3.10
C GLY A 8 -12.08 -0.76 1.91
N GLU A 9 -12.06 -0.09 0.76
CA GLU A 9 -12.77 -0.52 -0.46
C GLU A 9 -11.91 -1.41 -1.38
N GLY A 10 -10.58 -1.40 -1.19
CA GLY A 10 -9.63 -2.11 -2.05
C GLY A 10 -9.15 -1.23 -3.22
N PHE A 11 -8.58 -1.84 -4.25
CA PHE A 11 -8.09 -1.11 -5.43
C PHE A 11 -9.26 -0.68 -6.32
N ILE A 12 -9.35 0.62 -6.63
CA ILE A 12 -10.37 1.20 -7.49
C ILE A 12 -9.70 1.73 -8.75
N LEU A 13 -10.13 1.20 -9.91
CA LEU A 13 -9.70 1.68 -11.21
C LEU A 13 -10.72 2.66 -11.77
N GLN A 14 -10.28 3.88 -12.10
CA GLN A 14 -11.13 4.92 -12.66
C GLN A 14 -10.83 5.12 -14.15
N LYS A 15 -11.88 5.29 -14.96
CA LYS A 15 -11.75 5.66 -16.37
C LYS A 15 -11.82 7.18 -16.49
N LEU A 16 -10.82 7.79 -17.12
CA LEU A 16 -10.79 9.21 -17.44
C LEU A 16 -11.05 9.37 -18.94
N GLU A 17 -12.05 10.18 -19.30
CA GLU A 17 -12.42 10.50 -20.69
C GLU A 17 -12.59 12.01 -20.84
N GLY A 18 -12.13 12.55 -21.97
CA GLY A 18 -12.21 13.99 -22.27
C GLY A 18 -11.12 14.40 -23.25
N ASP A 19 -11.12 15.68 -23.60
CA ASP A 19 -10.16 16.34 -24.50
C ASP A 19 -9.27 17.36 -23.78
N GLY A 20 -9.43 17.49 -22.46
CA GLY A 20 -8.63 18.35 -21.60
C GLY A 20 -7.43 17.66 -20.95
N MET A 21 -6.78 18.37 -20.01
CA MET A 21 -5.65 17.86 -19.25
C MET A 21 -6.10 17.14 -17.97
N ALA A 22 -5.51 15.98 -17.69
CA ALA A 22 -5.65 15.27 -16.42
C ALA A 22 -4.30 15.19 -15.70
N PHE A 23 -4.33 15.24 -14.37
CA PHE A 23 -3.15 15.18 -13.53
C PHE A 23 -3.26 13.97 -12.60
N VAL A 24 -2.23 13.14 -12.57
CA VAL A 24 -2.17 11.92 -11.76
C VAL A 24 -0.90 11.96 -10.90
N HIS A 25 -1.01 11.56 -9.64
CA HIS A 25 0.11 11.47 -8.73
C HIS A 25 0.69 10.05 -8.70
N ALA A 26 2.02 9.95 -8.63
CA ALA A 26 2.75 8.69 -8.45
C ALA A 26 3.76 8.85 -7.31
N GLY A 27 3.74 7.93 -6.35
CA GLY A 27 4.65 7.91 -5.22
C GLY A 27 6.06 7.47 -5.61
N GLY A 28 7.05 8.31 -5.29
CA GLY A 28 8.44 8.07 -5.69
C GLY A 28 8.68 8.44 -7.16
N THR A 29 9.29 7.53 -7.93
CA THR A 29 9.58 7.76 -9.36
C THR A 29 8.54 7.10 -10.26
N ILE A 30 8.28 7.71 -11.42
CA ILE A 30 7.41 7.17 -12.46
C ILE A 30 8.24 6.26 -13.36
N ILE A 31 7.75 5.04 -13.55
CA ILE A 31 8.30 4.08 -14.50
C ILE A 31 7.27 3.91 -15.63
N GLN A 32 7.63 4.37 -16.82
CA GLN A 32 6.83 4.19 -18.02
C GLN A 32 7.31 2.97 -18.80
N ARG A 33 6.38 2.07 -19.15
CA ARG A 33 6.68 0.92 -20.01
C ARG A 33 5.70 0.85 -21.17
N GLN A 34 6.23 0.73 -22.38
CA GLN A 34 5.44 0.40 -23.55
C GLN A 34 5.33 -1.12 -23.67
N LEU A 35 4.10 -1.64 -23.69
CA LEU A 35 3.84 -3.04 -23.99
C LEU A 35 3.52 -3.20 -25.48
N ARG A 36 4.13 -4.20 -26.11
CA ARG A 36 3.94 -4.57 -27.52
C ARG A 36 3.34 -5.98 -27.67
N GLY A 37 2.28 -6.26 -26.92
CA GLY A 37 1.62 -7.57 -26.85
C GLY A 37 2.16 -8.48 -25.74
N GLU A 38 3.17 -8.03 -25.01
CA GLU A 38 3.71 -8.76 -23.87
C GLU A 38 2.82 -8.63 -22.61
N THR A 39 3.09 -9.49 -21.63
CA THR A 39 2.42 -9.46 -20.33
C THR A 39 3.41 -9.03 -19.24
N LEU A 40 2.94 -8.18 -18.34
CA LEU A 40 3.67 -7.69 -17.18
C LEU A 40 2.86 -8.00 -15.91
N ARG A 41 3.55 -8.54 -14.90
CA ARG A 41 3.00 -8.70 -13.55
C ARG A 41 3.58 -7.61 -12.68
N VAL A 42 2.71 -6.83 -12.05
CA VAL A 42 3.06 -5.69 -11.22
C VAL A 42 2.33 -5.78 -9.89
N ASP A 43 2.95 -5.28 -8.82
CA ASP A 43 2.22 -5.08 -7.56
C ASP A 43 1.04 -4.13 -7.80
N THR A 44 -0.14 -4.48 -7.28
CA THR A 44 -1.36 -3.72 -7.55
C THR A 44 -1.27 -2.28 -7.04
N GLY A 45 -0.55 -2.03 -5.94
CA GLY A 45 -0.30 -0.67 -5.46
C GLY A 45 0.62 0.13 -6.36
N CYS A 46 1.52 -0.53 -7.10
CA CYS A 46 2.46 0.14 -7.99
C CYS A 46 1.86 0.54 -9.35
N LEU A 47 0.66 0.08 -9.72
CA LEU A 47 0.02 0.48 -10.97
C LEU A 47 -0.62 1.87 -10.82
N VAL A 48 -0.23 2.82 -11.68
CA VAL A 48 -0.72 4.21 -11.64
C VAL A 48 -1.79 4.44 -12.70
N ALA A 49 -1.47 4.14 -13.96
CA ALA A 49 -2.37 4.32 -15.09
C ALA A 49 -1.94 3.46 -16.27
N PHE A 50 -2.84 3.24 -17.22
CA PHE A 50 -2.52 2.60 -18.49
C PHE A 50 -3.44 3.09 -19.60
N THR A 51 -3.00 2.99 -20.85
CA THR A 51 -3.77 3.42 -22.01
C THR A 51 -4.79 2.36 -22.45
N PRO A 52 -5.79 2.73 -23.26
CA PRO A 52 -6.60 1.75 -23.99
C PRO A 52 -5.72 0.75 -24.74
N GLY A 53 -6.20 -0.50 -24.88
CA GLY A 53 -5.44 -1.60 -25.50
C GLY A 53 -4.64 -2.46 -24.51
N ILE A 54 -4.64 -2.10 -23.22
CA ILE A 54 -4.14 -2.92 -22.13
C ILE A 54 -5.31 -3.59 -21.39
N THR A 55 -5.21 -4.91 -21.23
CA THR A 55 -6.08 -5.73 -20.37
C THR A 55 -5.48 -5.79 -18.97
N TYR A 56 -6.33 -5.74 -17.95
CA TYR A 56 -5.95 -5.75 -16.54
C TYR A 56 -6.73 -6.83 -15.79
N ASP A 57 -6.02 -7.64 -14.99
CA ASP A 57 -6.60 -8.66 -14.12
C ASP A 57 -5.92 -8.65 -12.74
N ILE A 58 -6.71 -8.66 -11.66
CA ILE A 58 -6.18 -8.76 -10.29
C ILE A 58 -6.16 -10.22 -9.89
N GLN A 59 -4.96 -10.77 -9.74
CA GLN A 59 -4.77 -12.10 -9.18
C GLN A 59 -4.36 -11.98 -7.73
N ARG A 60 -5.17 -12.58 -6.84
CA ARG A 60 -4.75 -12.81 -5.46
C ARG A 60 -3.52 -13.72 -5.47
N ALA A 61 -2.36 -13.19 -5.13
CA ALA A 61 -1.15 -13.99 -5.05
C ALA A 61 -1.16 -14.83 -3.76
N GLY A 62 -1.54 -16.11 -3.88
CA GLY A 62 -1.39 -17.11 -2.83
C GLY A 62 -2.58 -17.28 -1.87
N ASN A 63 -2.41 -18.22 -0.93
CA ASN A 63 -3.41 -18.54 0.10
C ASN A 63 -3.51 -17.41 1.13
N LEU A 64 -4.71 -17.22 1.69
CA LEU A 64 -5.02 -16.24 2.74
C LEU A 64 -4.00 -16.25 3.92
N LYS A 65 -3.41 -17.42 4.20
CA LYS A 65 -2.31 -17.57 5.17
C LYS A 65 -1.07 -16.74 4.80
N SER A 66 -0.57 -16.78 3.56
CA SER A 66 0.64 -16.04 3.17
C SER A 66 0.43 -14.51 3.23
N MET A 67 -0.79 -14.05 2.96
CA MET A 67 -1.17 -12.63 3.10
C MET A 67 -1.15 -12.15 4.56
N ILE A 68 -1.47 -13.04 5.50
CA ILE A 68 -1.48 -12.75 6.95
C ILE A 68 -0.06 -12.89 7.55
N PHE A 69 0.73 -13.89 7.13
CA PHE A 69 2.06 -14.15 7.69
C PHE A 69 3.19 -13.30 7.09
N GLY A 70 3.03 -12.74 5.89
CA GLY A 70 3.98 -11.77 5.31
C GLY A 70 3.70 -10.30 5.69
N GLY A 71 2.48 -10.02 6.15
CA GLY A 71 1.99 -8.71 6.59
C GLY A 71 1.99 -7.60 5.51
N GLU A 72 2.35 -7.90 4.27
CA GLU A 72 2.13 -7.05 3.09
C GLU A 72 1.18 -7.88 2.22
N GLY A 73 -0.07 -7.44 2.05
CA GLY A 73 -1.03 -8.12 1.19
C GLY A 73 -0.57 -8.01 -0.27
N LEU A 74 0.19 -8.98 -0.76
CA LEU A 74 0.69 -9.02 -2.13
C LEU A 74 -0.48 -9.35 -3.08
N PHE A 75 -1.12 -8.31 -3.62
CA PHE A 75 -2.03 -8.44 -4.76
C PHE A 75 -1.22 -8.16 -6.02
N LEU A 76 -1.12 -9.13 -6.94
CA LEU A 76 -0.45 -8.92 -8.22
C LEU A 76 -1.49 -8.60 -9.29
N ALA A 77 -1.28 -7.48 -9.96
CA ALA A 77 -1.97 -7.14 -11.19
C ALA A 77 -1.23 -7.75 -12.38
N THR A 78 -1.96 -8.42 -13.25
CA THR A 78 -1.48 -8.84 -14.57
C THR A 78 -1.98 -7.83 -15.58
N VAL A 79 -1.07 -7.14 -16.26
CA VAL A 79 -1.38 -6.22 -17.36
C VAL A 79 -0.76 -6.74 -18.66
N SER A 80 -1.56 -6.80 -19.72
CA SER A 80 -1.13 -7.36 -21.01
C SER A 80 -1.75 -6.61 -22.19
N GLY A 81 -1.06 -6.59 -23.33
CA GLY A 81 -1.59 -5.99 -24.57
C GLY A 81 -0.65 -4.96 -25.20
N HIS A 82 -1.22 -4.04 -25.97
CA HIS A 82 -0.48 -3.01 -26.69
C HIS A 82 -0.86 -1.64 -26.16
N GLY A 83 0.10 -0.94 -25.57
CA GLY A 83 -0.18 0.35 -24.92
C GLY A 83 0.91 0.78 -23.94
N THR A 84 0.67 1.88 -23.25
CA THR A 84 1.58 2.41 -22.23
C THR A 84 1.05 2.07 -20.85
N VAL A 85 1.93 1.59 -19.97
CA VAL A 85 1.66 1.37 -18.55
C VAL A 85 2.56 2.29 -17.74
N LEU A 86 1.97 3.02 -16.80
CA LEU A 86 2.65 3.88 -15.84
C LEU A 86 2.63 3.21 -14.46
N MET A 87 3.80 3.14 -13.84
CA MET A 87 3.98 2.55 -12.52
C MET A 87 4.70 3.51 -11.58
N GLN A 88 4.51 3.30 -10.28
CA GLN A 88 5.18 4.03 -9.21
C GLN A 88 6.13 3.12 -8.44
N SER A 89 7.24 3.67 -7.96
CA SER A 89 8.23 2.91 -7.18
C SER A 89 7.86 2.76 -5.71
N LEU A 90 7.10 3.72 -5.16
CA LEU A 90 6.78 3.79 -3.73
C LEU A 90 5.27 4.00 -3.53
N PRO A 91 4.47 2.92 -3.62
CA PRO A 91 3.04 3.02 -3.39
C PRO A 91 2.74 3.43 -1.94
N PHE A 92 1.75 4.32 -1.77
CA PHE A 92 1.38 4.87 -0.46
C PHE A 92 1.04 3.80 0.57
N SER A 93 0.34 2.73 0.17
CA SER A 93 0.01 1.59 1.04
C SER A 93 1.26 0.98 1.67
N ARG A 94 2.33 0.79 0.88
CA ARG A 94 3.60 0.25 1.38
C ARG A 94 4.29 1.21 2.32
N MET A 95 4.26 2.51 2.03
CA MET A 95 4.80 3.54 2.93
C MET A 95 4.02 3.54 4.26
N ALA A 96 2.69 3.52 4.23
CA ALA A 96 1.84 3.49 5.41
C ALA A 96 2.07 2.23 6.25
N ASP A 97 2.11 1.04 5.64
CA ASP A 97 2.39 -0.22 6.33
C ASP A 97 3.76 -0.19 7.01
N ARG A 98 4.77 0.39 6.35
CA ARG A 98 6.12 0.54 6.94
C ARG A 98 6.11 1.50 8.12
N MET A 99 5.40 2.62 8.01
CA MET A 99 5.26 3.59 9.11
C MET A 99 4.54 2.95 10.30
N VAL A 100 3.45 2.21 10.10
CA VAL A 100 2.72 1.53 11.18
C VAL A 100 3.57 0.46 11.86
N ARG A 101 4.35 -0.33 11.10
CA ARG A 101 5.27 -1.33 11.67
C ARG A 101 6.44 -0.71 12.43
N SER A 102 6.89 0.46 12.02
CA SER A 102 7.99 1.19 12.66
C SER A 102 7.51 2.15 13.75
N ALA A 103 6.22 2.44 13.82
CA ALA A 103 5.65 3.26 14.88
C ALA A 103 5.80 2.51 16.22
N PRO A 104 6.25 3.17 17.29
CA PRO A 104 6.27 2.56 18.61
C PRO A 104 4.84 2.13 18.94
N SER A 105 4.67 0.86 19.34
CA SER A 105 3.38 0.33 19.76
C SER A 105 2.70 1.35 20.66
N ALA A 106 1.48 1.76 20.28
CA ALA A 106 0.64 2.63 21.11
C ALA A 106 0.44 1.95 22.46
N GLY A 107 1.31 2.35 23.38
CA GLY A 107 1.68 1.71 24.62
C GLY A 107 2.82 2.54 25.16
N GLY A 108 2.62 3.86 25.15
CA GLY A 108 3.49 4.80 25.81
C GLY A 108 3.59 4.37 27.26
N ARG A 109 4.70 3.72 27.59
CA ARG A 109 5.18 3.73 28.95
C ARG A 109 5.42 5.20 29.21
N SER A 110 4.54 5.82 30.01
CA SER A 110 4.86 7.09 30.65
C SER A 110 6.16 6.84 31.41
N VAL A 111 7.28 7.15 30.77
CA VAL A 111 8.54 7.28 31.48
C VAL A 111 8.43 8.64 32.12
N GLY A 112 7.73 8.67 33.25
CA GLY A 112 7.78 9.79 34.16
C GLY A 112 9.25 10.03 34.47
N GLU A 113 9.70 11.23 34.14
CA GLU A 113 10.96 11.77 34.59
C GLU A 113 10.92 11.76 36.13
N GLY A 114 11.77 10.95 36.75
CA GLY A 114 11.99 11.03 38.19
C GLY A 114 11.50 9.85 39.02
N SER A 115 12.50 9.20 39.60
CA SER A 115 12.47 8.58 40.92
C SER A 115 12.01 7.12 41.01
N VAL A 116 12.95 6.29 41.44
CA VAL A 116 12.83 4.87 41.82
C VAL A 116 11.84 4.63 43.00
N LEU A 117 11.12 5.67 43.42
CA LEU A 117 10.18 5.71 44.54
C LEU A 117 8.70 5.65 44.11
N GLY A 118 8.38 5.75 42.82
CA GLY A 118 6.98 5.76 42.34
C GLY A 118 6.19 4.47 42.62
N GLY A 119 6.87 3.33 42.83
CA GLY A 119 6.21 2.06 43.17
C GLY A 119 5.81 1.93 44.64
N LEU A 120 6.39 2.73 45.54
CA LEU A 120 6.15 2.62 46.99
C LEU A 120 5.07 3.59 47.50
N GLY A 121 4.76 4.65 46.74
CA GLY A 121 3.76 5.66 47.13
C GLY A 121 2.31 5.18 47.08
N ASN A 122 1.99 4.17 46.28
CA ASN A 122 0.62 3.64 46.12
C ASN A 122 0.22 2.55 47.12
N LEU A 123 1.09 2.21 48.09
CA LEU A 123 0.82 1.15 49.08
C LEU A 123 0.56 1.68 50.50
N PHE A 124 0.71 2.99 50.74
CA PHE A 124 0.51 3.63 52.04
C PHE A 124 -0.57 4.72 52.03
N GLY A 125 -1.40 4.75 50.99
CA GLY A 125 -2.50 5.71 50.84
C GLY A 125 -3.85 5.01 50.75
N ASP A 126 -4.28 4.38 51.85
CA ASP A 126 -5.67 4.15 52.25
C ASP A 126 -5.72 4.18 53.79
#